data_AF-A0AB74N587-F1
#
_entry.id   AF-A0AB74N587-F1
#
_cell.length_a   1.000
_cell.length_b   1.000
_cell.length_c   1.000
_cell.angle_alpha   90.00
_cell.angle_beta   90.00
_cell.angle_gamma   90.00
#
_symmetry.space_group_name_H-M   'P 1'
#
loop_
_entity.id
_entity.type
_entity.pdbx_description
1 polymer ?
#
loop_
_entity_poly.entity_id
_entity_poly.type
_entity_poly.pdbx_seq_one_letter_code
_entity_poly.pdbx_strand_id
1 'polypeptide(L)' 'MGAKQTSVNFLNVVDMSPDCDDQDTLLILAGHVVPICHTGTESCFRHLPHEPN' A
#
# COMPACT_ATOMS: atom_id res chain seq x y z
N MET A 1 -11.45 -2.69 -16.79
CA MET A 1 -11.34 -3.61 -15.64
C MET A 1 -11.47 -2.79 -14.37
N GLY A 2 -12.57 -2.92 -13.62
CA GLY A 2 -12.75 -2.19 -12.36
C GLY A 2 -12.17 -2.98 -11.18
N ALA A 3 -11.32 -2.35 -10.38
CA ALA A 3 -10.89 -2.93 -9.11
C ALA A 3 -12.10 -2.99 -8.17
N LYS A 4 -12.51 -4.20 -7.77
CA LYS A 4 -13.60 -4.39 -6.81
C LYS A 4 -13.04 -4.24 -5.40
N GLN A 5 -13.45 -3.19 -4.69
CA GLN A 5 -13.18 -3.06 -3.27
C GLN A 5 -14.00 -4.12 -2.51
N THR A 6 -13.34 -4.94 -1.70
CA THR A 6 -13.96 -6.08 -0.98
C THR A 6 -13.91 -5.94 0.54
N SER A 7 -13.19 -4.94 1.08
CA SER A 7 -13.06 -4.67 2.51
C SER A 7 -13.43 -3.21 2.85
N VAL A 8 -13.61 -2.94 4.14
CA VAL A 8 -13.82 -1.60 4.72
C VAL A 8 -12.50 -0.95 5.17
N ASN A 9 -11.36 -1.51 4.76
CA ASN A 9 -10.05 -1.08 5.24
C ASN A 9 -9.47 -0.14 4.19
N PHE A 10 -9.28 1.12 4.58
CA PHE A 10 -8.86 2.19 3.67
C PHE A 10 -7.41 2.60 3.91
N LEU A 11 -6.77 3.05 2.83
CA LEU A 11 -5.49 3.74 2.84
C LEU A 11 -5.76 5.24 2.71
N ASN A 12 -5.36 6.01 3.73
CA ASN A 12 -5.44 7.47 3.70
C ASN A 12 -4.15 8.01 3.07
N VAL A 13 -4.26 8.54 1.86
CA VAL A 13 -3.12 9.08 1.11
C VAL A 13 -2.52 10.27 1.87
N VAL A 14 -1.21 10.25 2.05
CA VAL A 14 -0.40 11.31 2.67
C VAL A 14 0.41 12.05 1.60
N ASP A 15 1.05 11.30 0.71
CA ASP A 15 1.88 11.83 -0.38
C ASP A 15 1.88 10.90 -1.59
N MET A 16 2.19 11.44 -2.77
CA MET A 16 2.39 10.69 -4.00
C MET A 16 3.56 11.24 -4.81
N SER A 17 4.45 10.37 -5.26
CA SER A 17 5.62 10.74 -6.06
C SER A 17 5.71 9.84 -7.30
N PRO A 18 5.93 10.41 -8.50
CA PRO A 18 6.22 9.60 -9.68
C PRO A 18 7.66 9.08 -9.67
N ASP A 19 7.91 8.03 -10.45
CA ASP A 19 9.27 7.59 -10.76
C ASP A 19 9.97 8.54 -11.75
N CYS A 20 11.27 8.29 -11.96
CA CYS A 20 12.19 9.25 -12.56
C CYS A 20 12.30 9.22 -14.08
N ASP A 21 11.75 8.20 -14.74
CA ASP A 21 11.81 8.03 -16.19
C ASP A 21 10.54 8.56 -16.86
N ASP A 22 9.61 7.70 -17.25
CA ASP A 22 8.43 8.06 -18.02
C ASP A 22 7.19 8.32 -17.14
N GLN A 23 7.39 8.34 -15.81
CA GLN A 23 6.34 8.55 -14.80
C GLN A 23 5.26 7.48 -14.86
N ASP A 24 5.63 6.25 -15.23
CA ASP A 24 4.70 5.13 -15.40
C ASP A 24 4.40 4.41 -14.06
N THR A 25 5.15 4.75 -13.02
CA THR A 25 5.00 4.24 -11.66
C THR A 25 4.81 5.37 -10.65
N LEU A 26 3.88 5.17 -9.70
CA LEU A 26 3.66 6.07 -8.57
C LEU A 26 4.00 5.37 -7.26
N LEU A 27 4.78 6.05 -6.41
CA LEU A 27 4.94 5.71 -5.00
C LEU A 27 3.91 6.48 -4.17
N ILE A 28 3.01 5.77 -3.49
CA ILE A 28 1.99 6.35 -2.60
C ILE A 28 2.39 6.11 -1.14
N LEU A 29 2.60 7.18 -0.39
CA LEU A 29 2.69 7.12 1.07
C LEU A 29 1.27 7.20 1.64
N ALA A 30 0.86 6.20 2.41
CA ALA A 30 -0.47 6.16 3.00
C ALA A 30 -0.46 5.72 4.46
N GLY A 31 -1.23 6.44 5.28
CA GLY A 31 -1.60 6.01 6.62
C GLY A 31 -2.73 4.99 6.55
N HIS A 32 -2.79 4.07 7.51
CA HIS A 32 -3.83 3.04 7.53
C HIS A 32 -4.22 2.64 8.95
N VAL A 33 -5.44 2.12 9.09
CA VAL A 33 -5.92 1.45 10.31
C VAL A 33 -5.88 -0.05 10.03
N VAL A 34 -4.98 -0.77 10.70
CA VAL A 34 -4.71 -2.20 10.47
C VAL A 34 -5.92 -3.10 10.77
N PRO A 35 -6.01 -4.30 10.16
CA PRO A 35 -5.09 -4.87 9.16
C PRO A 35 -5.49 -4.51 7.72
N ILE A 36 -4.56 -4.29 6.80
CA ILE A 36 -4.89 -3.96 5.39
C ILE A 36 -4.68 -5.12 4.41
N CYS A 37 -4.00 -6.19 4.81
CA CYS A 37 -3.89 -7.39 3.99
C CYS A 37 -5.12 -8.29 4.16
N HIS A 38 -5.55 -8.95 3.09
CA HIS A 38 -6.68 -9.89 3.10
C HIS A 38 -6.44 -11.13 3.99
N THR A 39 -5.21 -11.37 4.44
CA THR A 39 -4.84 -12.45 5.38
C THR A 39 -4.86 -12.00 6.85
N GLY A 40 -5.23 -10.74 7.12
CA GLY A 40 -5.25 -10.16 8.47
C GLY A 40 -3.91 -9.59 8.94
N THR A 41 -2.92 -9.46 8.05
CA THR A 41 -1.62 -8.87 8.34
C THR A 41 -1.57 -7.38 7.97
N GLU A 42 -0.58 -6.66 8.48
CA GLU A 42 -0.38 -5.23 8.16
C GLU A 42 0.08 -4.98 6.72
N SER A 43 0.72 -5.97 6.09
CA SER A 43 1.24 -5.88 4.73
C SER A 43 1.07 -7.21 4.00
N CYS A 44 0.90 -7.16 2.68
CA CYS A 44 0.93 -8.33 1.80
C CYS A 44 2.32 -9.01 1.79
N PHE A 45 3.37 -8.29 2.15
CA PHE A 45 4.76 -8.76 2.07
C PHE A 45 5.30 -9.30 3.41
N ARG A 46 4.44 -9.88 4.26
CA ARG A 46 4.82 -10.33 5.62
C ARG A 46 6.02 -11.28 5.69
N HIS A 47 6.33 -12.02 4.62
CA HIS A 47 7.46 -12.94 4.60
C HIS A 47 8.82 -12.24 4.47
N LEU A 48 8.84 -10.95 4.15
CA LEU A 48 10.07 -10.17 4.13
C LEU A 48 10.40 -9.71 5.56
N PRO A 49 11.64 -9.88 6.02
CA PRO A 49 12.06 -9.27 7.27
C PRO A 49 11.88 -7.75 7.17
N HIS A 50 11.25 -7.18 8.20
CA HIS A 50 11.25 -5.73 8.36
C HIS A 50 12.68 -5.36 8.79
N GLU A 51 13.44 -4.76 7.88
CA GLU A 51 14.72 -4.13 8.19
C GLU A 51 14.41 -2.69 8.65
N PRO A 52 14.34 -2.42 9.96
CA PRO A 52 14.21 -1.04 10.40
C PRO A 52 15.53 -0.31 10.08
N ASN A 53 15.43 0.76 9.30
CA ASN A 53 16.50 1.76 9.23
C ASN A 53 16.71 2.42 10.60
#